data_AF-A0AAV4WUY3-F1
#
_entry.id   AF-A0AAV4WUY3-F1
#
_cell.length_a   1.000
_cell.length_b   1.000
_cell.length_c   1.000
_cell.angle_alpha   90.00
_cell.angle_beta   90.00
_cell.angle_gamma   90.00
#
_symmetry.space_group_name_H-M   'P 1'
#
loop_
_entity.id
_entity.type
_entity.pdbx_description
1 polymer ?
#
loop_
_entity_poly.entity_id
_entity_poly.type
_entity_poly.pdbx_seq_one_letter_code
_entity_poly.pdbx_strand_id
1 'polypeptide(L)'
;MLRLMGIPAVPFYDVKMKERVNEIRELTKVEDWRFVPGDVNPADLTSRSCNLCELLRSKWWEGPKWFYKSPEFWPYTEITLPEEAMQER
;
A
#
# COMPACT_ATOMS: atom_id res chain seq x y z
N MET A 1 20.54 -19.90 -23.45
CA MET A 1 21.81 -19.16 -23.58
C MET A 1 21.50 -17.73 -23.20
N LEU A 2 21.84 -17.18 -22.04
CA LEU A 2 22.91 -17.49 -21.09
C LEU A 2 22.34 -17.54 -19.66
N ARG A 3 22.37 -18.74 -19.09
CA ARG A 3 22.27 -19.00 -17.65
C ARG A 3 23.63 -19.53 -17.22
N LEU A 4 24.65 -18.67 -17.17
CA LEU A 4 25.99 -19.02 -16.69
C LEU A 4 26.68 -17.75 -16.18
N MET A 5 26.40 -17.37 -14.94
CA MET A 5 27.28 -16.72 -13.97
C MET A 5 26.46 -16.58 -12.69
N GLY A 6 26.87 -17.29 -11.63
CA GLY A 6 26.16 -17.42 -10.36
C GLY A 6 26.13 -16.13 -9.53
N ILE A 7 25.54 -15.08 -10.06
CA ILE A 7 25.10 -13.93 -9.28
C ILE A 7 23.82 -14.39 -8.57
N PRO A 8 23.71 -14.36 -7.23
CA PRO A 8 22.42 -14.54 -6.60
C PRO A 8 21.54 -13.45 -7.18
N ALA A 9 20.52 -13.85 -7.95
CA ALA A 9 19.48 -12.95 -8.38
C ALA A 9 18.70 -12.58 -7.12
N VAL A 10 19.25 -11.67 -6.31
CA VAL A 10 18.41 -10.80 -5.49
C VAL A 10 17.69 -9.99 -6.56
N PRO A 11 16.40 -10.26 -6.84
CA PRO A 11 15.72 -9.50 -7.88
C PRO A 11 15.84 -8.04 -7.47
N PHE A 12 16.28 -7.20 -8.41
CA PHE A 12 16.50 -5.77 -8.20
C PHE A 12 15.33 -5.07 -7.48
N TYR A 13 14.12 -5.62 -7.63
CA TYR A 13 12.90 -5.21 -6.94
C TYR A 13 12.95 -5.38 -5.41
N ASP A 14 13.57 -6.44 -4.88
CA ASP A 14 13.62 -6.71 -3.43
C ASP A 14 14.48 -5.67 -2.70
N VAL A 15 15.63 -5.30 -3.29
CA VAL A 15 16.53 -4.28 -2.71
C VAL A 15 15.83 -2.92 -2.67
N LYS A 16 15.17 -2.52 -3.76
CA LYS A 16 14.47 -1.24 -3.84
C LYS A 16 13.24 -1.18 -2.92
N MET A 17 12.50 -2.28 -2.77
CA MET A 17 11.38 -2.35 -1.82
C MET A 17 11.87 -2.22 -0.38
N LYS A 18 12.97 -2.90 -0.03
CA LYS A 18 13.55 -2.85 1.31
C LYS A 18 13.99 -1.44 1.71
N GLU A 19 14.63 -0.72 0.78
CA GLU A 19 15.01 0.68 1.00
C GLU A 19 13.80 1.58 1.27
N ARG A 20 12.69 1.39 0.53
CA ARG A 20 11.45 2.15 0.75
C ARG A 20 10.75 1.80 2.05
N VAL A 21 10.73 0.53 2.42
CA VAL A 21 10.16 0.10 3.72
C VAL A 21 10.95 0.72 4.87
N ASN A 22 12.28 0.75 4.78
CA ASN A 22 13.12 1.39 5.78
C ASN A 22 12.87 2.90 5.86
N GLU A 23 12.84 3.59 4.71
CA GLU A 23 12.53 5.03 4.64
C GLU A 23 11.19 5.34 5.33
N ILE A 24 10.14 4.58 5.06
CA ILE A 24 8.82 4.78 5.69
C ILE A 24 8.90 4.55 7.21
N ARG A 25 9.61 3.51 7.66
CA ARG A 25 9.80 3.21 9.09
C ARG A 25 10.64 4.26 9.82
N GLU A 26 11.56 4.92 9.13
CA GLU A 26 12.35 6.03 9.69
C GLU A 26 11.55 7.33 9.77
N LEU A 27 10.65 7.58 8.81
CA LEU A 27 9.88 8.82 8.71
C LEU A 27 8.56 8.82 9.49
N THR A 28 8.02 7.65 9.84
CA THR A 28 6.68 7.52 10.43
C THR A 28 6.66 6.52 11.58
N LYS A 29 5.73 6.69 12.53
CA LYS A 29 5.52 5.70 13.58
C LYS A 29 4.41 4.73 13.17
N VAL A 30 4.46 3.51 13.72
CA VAL A 30 3.41 2.50 13.47
C VAL A 30 2.04 3.00 13.92
N GLU A 31 1.99 3.78 14.99
CA GLU A 31 0.76 4.39 15.51
C GLU A 31 0.13 5.41 14.55
N ASP A 32 0.90 5.97 13.62
CA ASP A 32 0.42 6.89 12.59
C ASP A 32 -0.26 6.13 11.44
N TRP A 33 -0.04 4.83 11.32
CA TRP A 33 -0.56 4.02 10.22
C TRP A 33 -2.04 3.70 10.47
N ARG A 34 -2.84 3.81 9.41
CA ARG A 34 -4.28 3.52 9.43
C ARG A 34 -4.63 2.68 8.21
N PHE A 35 -5.35 1.58 8.45
CA PHE A 35 -5.91 0.79 7.37
C PHE A 35 -7.09 1.53 6.75
N VAL A 36 -7.09 1.62 5.42
CA VAL A 36 -8.20 2.16 4.65
C VAL A 36 -8.81 1.00 3.86
N PRO A 37 -10.10 0.69 4.08
CA PRO A 37 -10.78 -0.35 3.32
C PRO A 37 -10.73 -0.10 1.81
N GLY A 38 -10.57 -1.16 1.01
CA GLY A 38 -10.33 -1.05 -0.43
C GLY A 38 -11.47 -0.39 -1.22
N ASP A 39 -12.70 -0.49 -0.72
CA ASP A 39 -13.90 0.16 -1.27
C ASP A 39 -13.89 1.69 -1.10
N VAL A 40 -13.15 2.20 -0.12
CA VAL A 40 -12.98 3.65 0.13
C VAL A 40 -11.56 4.15 -0.17
N ASN A 41 -10.68 3.29 -0.64
CA ASN A 41 -9.31 3.64 -1.05
C ASN A 41 -9.26 4.07 -2.53
N PRO A 42 -9.07 5.36 -2.84
CA PRO A 42 -8.98 5.78 -4.25
C PRO A 42 -7.77 5.20 -5.00
N ALA A 43 -6.72 4.75 -4.30
CA ALA A 43 -5.56 4.09 -4.93
C ALA A 43 -5.86 2.65 -5.42
N ASP A 44 -6.90 2.00 -4.86
CA ASP A 44 -7.35 0.69 -5.35
C ASP A 44 -7.92 0.79 -6.77
N LEU A 45 -8.56 1.93 -7.09
CA LEU A 45 -9.14 2.16 -8.41
C LEU A 45 -8.06 2.12 -9.50
N THR A 46 -6.90 2.74 -9.27
CA THR A 46 -5.83 2.81 -10.27
C THR A 46 -5.00 1.53 -10.39
N SER A 47 -4.86 0.78 -9.29
CA SER A 47 -4.04 -0.44 -9.24
C SER A 47 -4.73 -1.67 -9.83
N ARG A 48 -6.06 -1.72 -9.86
CA ARG A 48 -6.84 -2.88 -10.36
C ARG A 48 -7.11 -2.87 -11.87
N SER A 49 -6.43 -2.03 -12.65
CA SER A 49 -6.73 -1.85 -14.09
C SER A 49 -8.19 -1.46 -14.32
N CYS A 50 -8.65 -0.41 -13.63
CA CYS A 50 -10.00 0.10 -13.82
C CYS A 50 -10.25 0.59 -15.25
N ASN A 51 -11.52 0.64 -15.61
CA ASN A 51 -11.95 1.25 -16.86
C ASN A 51 -11.49 2.73 -16.91
N LEU A 52 -10.84 3.14 -18.00
CA LEU A 52 -10.38 4.51 -18.20
C LEU A 52 -11.51 5.55 -18.04
N CYS A 53 -12.73 5.23 -18.45
CA CYS A 53 -13.88 6.12 -18.27
C CYS A 53 -14.26 6.30 -16.80
N GLU A 54 -14.11 5.28 -15.97
CA GLU A 54 -14.33 5.38 -14.53
C GLU A 54 -13.19 6.16 -13.87
N LEU A 55 -11.95 5.91 -14.29
CA LEU A 55 -10.76 6.64 -13.83
C LEU A 55 -10.86 8.15 -14.09
N LEU A 56 -11.31 8.55 -15.28
CA LEU A 56 -11.48 9.95 -15.64
C LEU A 56 -12.59 10.64 -14.85
N ARG A 57 -13.60 9.90 -14.38
CA ARG A 57 -14.70 10.42 -13.58
C ARG A 57 -14.41 10.43 -12.07
N SER A 58 -13.53 9.55 -11.60
CA SER A 58 -13.35 9.27 -10.17
C SER A 58 -12.59 10.35 -9.40
N LYS A 59 -11.89 11.28 -10.08
CA LYS A 59 -11.02 12.29 -9.44
C LYS A 59 -10.10 11.66 -8.38
N TRP A 60 -9.59 10.45 -8.66
CA TRP A 60 -8.80 9.66 -7.71
C TRP A 60 -7.58 10.41 -7.12
N TRP A 61 -7.08 11.43 -7.83
CA TRP A 61 -5.99 12.32 -7.40
C TRP A 61 -6.42 13.40 -6.39
N GLU A 62 -7.71 13.71 -6.26
CA GLU A 62 -8.22 14.65 -5.24
C GLU A 62 -8.27 14.02 -3.85
N GLY A 63 -8.19 12.69 -3.77
CA GLY A 63 -8.34 11.98 -2.51
C GLY A 63 -9.78 12.04 -1.97
N PRO A 64 -10.06 11.28 -0.90
CA PRO A 64 -11.41 11.17 -0.38
C PRO A 64 -11.75 12.32 0.58
N LYS A 65 -13.02 12.71 0.63
CA LYS A 65 -13.47 13.88 1.43
C LYS A 65 -13.09 13.79 2.92
N TRP A 66 -13.03 12.59 3.48
CA TRP A 66 -12.69 12.38 4.90
C TRP A 66 -11.21 12.67 5.19
N PHE A 67 -10.33 12.61 4.19
CA PHE A 67 -8.90 12.90 4.34
C PHE A 67 -8.64 14.36 4.76
N TYR A 68 -9.54 15.26 4.36
CA TYR A 68 -9.50 16.68 4.72
C TYR A 68 -10.12 16.99 6.09
N LYS A 69 -10.68 15.99 6.78
CA LYS A 69 -11.26 16.13 8.11
C LYS A 69 -10.27 15.69 9.19
N SER A 70 -10.60 15.98 10.45
CA SER A 70 -9.87 15.43 11.60
C SER A 70 -9.74 13.90 11.49
N PRO A 71 -8.62 13.29 11.91
CA PRO A 71 -8.42 11.84 11.93
C PRO A 71 -9.54 11.03 12.58
N GLU A 72 -10.32 11.64 13.48
CA GLU A 72 -11.53 11.05 14.09
C GLU A 72 -12.63 10.68 13.08
N PHE A 73 -12.64 11.33 11.91
CA PHE A 73 -13.61 11.08 10.84
C PHE A 73 -13.09 10.13 9.76
N TRP A 74 -11.87 9.62 9.91
CA TRP A 74 -11.28 8.71 8.94
C TRP A 74 -11.92 7.32 9.11
N PRO A 75 -12.02 6.53 8.03
CA PRO A 75 -12.57 5.19 8.12
C PRO A 75 -11.74 4.35 9.09
N TYR A 76 -12.42 3.72 10.05
CA TYR A 76 -11.83 2.75 10.95
C TYR A 76 -12.45 1.39 10.67
N THR A 77 -11.60 0.37 10.61
CA THR A 77 -12.03 -1.02 10.55
C THR A 77 -11.16 -1.80 11.51
N GLU A 78 -11.78 -2.54 12.42
CA GLU A 78 -11.04 -3.47 13.26
C GLU A 78 -10.39 -4.51 12.36
N ILE A 79 -9.06 -4.52 12.35
CA ILE A 79 -8.30 -5.52 11.61
C ILE A 79 -8.22 -6.74 12.52
N THR A 80 -9.07 -7.74 12.26
CA THR A 80 -8.89 -9.06 12.85
C THR A 80 -7.79 -9.77 12.06
N LEU A 81 -6.57 -9.78 12.60
CA LEU A 81 -5.48 -10.55 11.99
C LEU A 81 -5.77 -12.04 12.20
N PRO A 82 -5.78 -12.87 11.14
CA PRO A 82 -5.78 -14.33 11.30
C PRO A 82 -4.55 -14.75 12.11
N GLU A 83 -4.70 -15.71 13.01
CA GLU A 83 -3.58 -16.21 13.85
C GLU A 83 -2.37 -16.64 13.01
N GLU A 84 -2.58 -17.11 11.77
CA GLU A 84 -1.51 -17.51 10.85
C GLU A 84 -0.63 -16.34 10.39
N ALA A 85 -1.14 -15.11 10.41
CA ALA A 85 -0.39 -13.91 10.02
C ALA A 85 0.50 -13.36 11.15
N MET A 86 0.32 -13.83 12.39
CA MET A 86 1.13 -13.45 13.55
C MET A 86 2.44 -14.26 13.66
N GLN A 87 2.63 -15.25 12.79
CA GLN A 87 3.82 -16.08 12.80
C GLN A 87 4.92 -15.38 12.01
N GLU A 88 5.82 -14.72 12.74
CA GLU A 88 7.05 -14.11 12.23
C GLU A 88 7.82 -15.16 11.39
N ARG A 89 7.99 -14.90 10.10
CA ARG A 89 8.87 -15.67 9.22
C ARG A 89 10.22 -14.99 9.09
#